data_AF-E1NUW7-F1
#
_entry.id   AF-E1NUW7-F1
#
_cell.length_a   1.000
_cell.length_b   1.000
_cell.length_c   1.000
_cell.angle_alpha   90.00
_cell.angle_beta   90.00
_cell.angle_gamma   90.00
#
_symmetry.space_group_name_H-M   'P 1'
#
loop_
_entity.id
_entity.type
_entity.pdbx_description
1 polymer ?
#
loop_
_entity_poly.entity_id
_entity_poly.type
_entity_poly.pdbx_seq_one_letter_code
_entity_poly.pdbx_strand_id
1 'polypeptide(L)' 'MSMIGVRDLSVMETPPANRYPIQTYVTEETPNIVREACLRELARNGQIFSYIIKFKILIKKLPICHN' A
#
# COMPACT_ATOMS: atom_id res chain seq x y z
N MET A 1 -17.70 23.94 0.53
CA MET A 1 -17.57 24.08 -0.94
C MET A 1 -17.26 25.54 -1.26
N SER A 2 -16.00 25.89 -1.56
CA SER A 2 -15.58 27.29 -1.78
C SER A 2 -14.95 27.54 -3.16
N MET A 3 -14.70 26.48 -3.94
CA MET A 3 -13.98 26.56 -5.22
C MET A 3 -14.85 26.30 -6.46
N ILE A 4 -16.17 26.15 -6.31
CA ILE A 4 -17.09 25.80 -7.41
C ILE A 4 -17.39 26.96 -8.38
N GLY A 5 -16.90 28.18 -8.13
CA GLY A 5 -17.25 29.35 -8.94
C GLY A 5 -16.13 30.01 -9.77
N VAL A 6 -14.87 29.59 -9.64
CA VAL A 6 -13.72 30.33 -10.25
C VAL A 6 -12.89 29.49 -11.21
N ARG A 7 -12.98 28.15 -11.17
CA ARG A 7 -12.21 27.27 -12.06
C ARG A 7 -13.05 26.06 -12.48
N ASP A 8 -13.06 25.78 -13.77
CA ASP A 8 -13.58 24.52 -14.32
C ASP A 8 -12.72 23.36 -13.83
N LEU A 9 -13.32 22.51 -13.01
CA LEU A 9 -12.73 21.26 -12.56
C LEU A 9 -13.26 20.15 -13.47
N SER A 10 -12.40 19.62 -14.34
CA SER A 10 -12.70 18.37 -15.05
C SER A 10 -12.42 17.20 -14.11
N VAL A 11 -13.48 16.66 -13.53
CA VAL A 11 -13.38 15.45 -12.69
C VAL A 11 -13.58 14.24 -13.60
N MET A 12 -12.54 13.44 -13.77
CA MET A 12 -12.64 12.16 -14.48
C MET A 12 -13.02 11.06 -13.49
N GLU A 13 -14.31 10.73 -13.48
CA GLU A 13 -14.95 9.72 -12.61
C GLU A 13 -14.96 8.31 -13.22
N THR A 14 -14.29 8.06 -14.36
CA THR A 14 -14.26 6.75 -15.00
C THR A 14 -13.11 5.90 -14.46
N PRO A 15 -13.34 5.03 -13.47
CA PRO A 15 -12.34 4.05 -13.08
C PRO A 15 -12.09 3.09 -14.24
N PRO A 16 -10.85 2.60 -14.42
CA PRO A 16 -10.56 1.57 -15.42
C PRO A 16 -11.39 0.31 -15.16
N ALA A 17 -11.86 -0.30 -16.24
CA ALA A 17 -12.58 -1.56 -16.17
C ALA A 17 -11.70 -2.62 -15.47
N ASN A 18 -12.32 -3.47 -14.65
CA ASN A 18 -11.68 -4.56 -13.91
C ASN A 18 -10.85 -4.17 -12.66
N ARG A 19 -11.16 -3.04 -12.01
CA ARG A 19 -10.60 -2.67 -10.70
C ARG A 19 -11.38 -3.32 -9.56
N TYR A 20 -10.77 -4.28 -8.87
CA TYR A 20 -11.31 -4.83 -7.63
C TYR A 20 -10.94 -3.94 -6.43
N PRO A 21 -11.80 -3.87 -5.39
CA PRO A 21 -11.48 -3.15 -4.16
C PRO A 21 -10.26 -3.76 -3.47
N ILE A 22 -9.43 -2.89 -2.88
CA ILE A 22 -8.27 -3.31 -2.08
C ILE A 22 -8.77 -3.83 -0.73
N GLN A 23 -8.26 -4.97 -0.29
CA GLN A 23 -8.55 -5.50 1.05
C GLN A 23 -7.72 -4.74 2.09
N THR A 24 -8.38 -3.93 2.92
CA THR A 24 -7.73 -3.11 3.94
C THR A 24 -7.99 -3.67 5.34
N TYR A 25 -6.93 -3.88 6.11
CA TYR A 25 -6.99 -4.35 7.50
C TYR A 25 -6.37 -3.29 8.43
N VAL A 26 -7.02 -3.03 9.56
CA VAL A 26 -6.52 -2.16 10.62
C VAL A 26 -6.23 -3.02 11.83
N THR A 27 -4.97 -3.12 12.22
CA THR A 27 -4.49 -3.93 13.34
C THR A 27 -3.25 -3.27 13.94
N GLU A 28 -2.92 -3.65 15.17
CA GLU A 28 -1.65 -3.26 15.79
C GLU A 28 -0.46 -3.79 14.99
N GLU A 29 0.63 -3.01 14.96
CA GLU A 29 1.85 -3.38 14.24
C GLU A 29 2.52 -4.58 14.93
N THR A 30 2.24 -5.78 14.45
CA THR A 30 2.94 -6.99 14.88
C THR A 30 3.88 -7.46 13.76
N PRO A 31 5.16 -7.75 14.05
CA PRO A 31 6.12 -8.15 13.01
C PRO A 31 5.73 -9.44 12.27
N ASN A 32 4.88 -10.28 12.87
CA ASN A 32 4.38 -11.49 12.22
C ASN A 32 3.39 -11.18 11.09
N ILE A 33 2.47 -10.25 11.32
CA ILE A 33 1.46 -9.83 10.34
C ILE A 33 2.14 -9.19 9.12
N VAL A 34 3.15 -8.35 9.36
CA VAL A 34 3.94 -7.74 8.27
C VAL A 34 4.65 -8.81 7.44
N ARG A 35 5.23 -9.83 8.06
CA ARG A 35 5.90 -10.93 7.34
C ARG A 35 4.92 -11.72 6.48
N GLU A 36 3.78 -12.11 7.04
CA GLU A 36 2.74 -12.86 6.31
C GLU A 36 2.15 -12.05 5.15
N ALA A 37 1.97 -10.74 5.34
CA ALA A 37 1.56 -9.83 4.27
C ALA A 37 2.61 -9.76 3.15
N CYS A 38 3.89 -9.60 3.50
CA CYS A 38 4.97 -9.60 2.52
C CYS A 38 5.08 -10.93 1.75
N LEU A 39 5.01 -12.08 2.44
CA LEU A 39 5.09 -13.39 1.81
C LEU A 39 3.91 -13.65 0.85
N ARG A 40 2.70 -13.20 1.18
CA ARG A 40 1.54 -13.27 0.29
C ARG A 40 1.74 -12.47 -1.00
N GLU A 41 2.28 -11.27 -0.91
CA GLU A 41 2.53 -10.43 -2.08
C GLU A 41 3.71 -10.94 -2.92
N LEU A 42 4.77 -11.45 -2.28
CA LEU A 42 5.89 -12.10 -2.97
C LEU A 42 5.46 -13.37 -3.71
N ALA A 43 4.55 -14.17 -3.14
CA ALA A 43 4.01 -15.36 -3.81
C ALA A 43 3.20 -15.04 -5.08
N ARG A 44 2.76 -13.77 -5.23
CA ARG A 44 2.09 -13.25 -6.42
C ARG A 44 3.05 -12.53 -7.37
N ASN A 45 4.34 -12.56 -7.09
CA ASN A 45 5.38 -11.77 -7.75
C ASN A 45 5.04 -10.26 -7.78
N GLY A 46 4.37 -9.78 -6.73
CA GLY A 46 3.95 -8.39 -6.58
C GLY A 46 5.04 -7.49 -5.99
N GLN A 47 4.73 -6.20 -5.90
CA GLN A 47 5.59 -5.20 -5.26
C GLN A 47 4.96 -4.73 -3.93
N ILE A 48 5.80 -4.46 -2.93
CA ILE A 48 5.37 -4.08 -1.59
C ILE A 48 5.77 -2.62 -1.33
N PHE A 49 4.78 -1.77 -1.04
CA PHE A 49 5.01 -0.40 -0.60
C PHE A 49 4.88 -0.33 0.92
N SER A 50 5.89 0.24 1.58
CA SER A 50 5.88 0.47 3.03
C SER A 50 6.00 1.98 3.30
N TYR A 51 5.08 2.50 4.10
CA TYR A 51 5.12 3.89 4.57
C TYR A 51 5.74 3.93 5.95
N ILE A 52 6.91 4.55 6.06
CA ILE A 52 7.69 4.60 7.30
C ILE A 52 7.79 6.06 7.75
N ILE A 53 7.20 6.39 8.90
CA ILE A 53 7.27 7.74 9.51
C ILE A 53 8.52 7.90 10.40
N LYS A 54 8.93 6.83 11.10
CA LYS A 54 10.15 6.81 11.92
C LYS A 54 11.18 5.91 11.26
N PHE A 55 12.40 6.43 11.06
CA PHE A 55 13.53 5.73 10.44
C PHE A 55 13.98 4.52 11.29
N LYS A 56 13.17 3.47 11.29
CA LYS A 56 13.46 2.20 11.95
C LYS A 56 14.11 1.32 10.90
N ILE A 57 15.29 0.80 11.23
CA ILE A 57 16.09 -0.09 10.39
C ILE A 57 15.26 -1.35 10.11
N LEU A 58 14.42 -1.32 9.07
CA LEU A 58 13.58 -2.43 8.62
C LEU A 58 14.42 -3.49 7.87
N ILE A 59 15.58 -3.07 7.37
CA ILE A 59 16.50 -3.85 6.53
C ILE A 59 17.15 -5.01 7.29
N LYS A 60 17.25 -4.96 8.63
CA LYS A 60 17.87 -6.03 9.44
C LYS A 60 16.96 -7.24 9.71
N LYS A 61 15.66 -7.19 9.36
CA LYS A 61 14.67 -8.22 9.73
C LYS A 61 13.93 -8.87 8.57
N LEU A 62 14.22 -8.49 7.32
CA LEU A 62 13.73 -9.22 6.14
C LEU A 62 14.80 -10.23 5.70
N PRO A 63 14.67 -11.53 6.04
CA PRO A 63 15.57 -12.58 5.57
C PRO A 63 15.23 -12.95 4.11
N ILE A 64 15.14 -11.97 3.21
CA ILE A 64 14.63 -12.18 1.85
C ILE A 64 15.60 -11.69 0.76
N CYS A 65 16.81 -11.24 1.13
CA CYS A 65 17.84 -10.79 0.17
C CYS A 65 19.17 -11.57 0.27
N HIS A 66 19.15 -12.81 0.80
CA HIS A 66 20.29 -13.73 0.75
C HIS A 66 19.86 -15.05 0.13
N ASN A 67 19.72 -15.03 -1.19
CA ASN A 67 20.21 -16.03 -2.13
C ASN A 67 20.13 -15.44 -3.54
#